data_AF-K7NNJ5-F1
#
_entry.id   AF-K7NNJ5-F1
#
_cell.length_a   1.000
_cell.length_b   1.000
_cell.length_c   1.000
_cell.angle_alpha   90.00
_cell.angle_beta   90.00
_cell.angle_gamma   90.00
#
_symmetry.space_group_name_H-M   'P 1'
#
loop_
_entity.id
_entity.type
_entity.pdbx_description
1 polymer ?
#
loop_
_entity_poly.entity_id
_entity_poly.type
_entity_poly.pdbx_seq_one_letter_code
_entity_poly.pdbx_strand_id
1 'polypeptide(L)' 'EEEVKENILCSHSEKLAIRFGIINTNPGTPIRIMKNLRVCNDCHNATTFISKIVGREIIVRDANRFHHFKAGLCSCGGYW' A
#
# COMPACT_ATOMS: atom_id res chain seq x y z
N GLU A 1 -5.97 -1.73 -24.72
CA GLU A 1 -6.01 -2.79 -23.67
C GLU A 1 -5.16 -2.44 -22.45
N GLU A 2 -3.92 -1.95 -22.62
CA GLU A 2 -3.04 -1.57 -21.50
C GLU A 2 -3.60 -0.44 -20.62
N GLU A 3 -4.15 0.62 -21.21
CA GLU A 3 -4.74 1.75 -20.49
C GLU A 3 -5.91 1.34 -19.56
N VAL A 4 -6.72 0.36 -19.98
CA VAL A 4 -7.83 -0.16 -19.16
C VAL A 4 -7.28 -0.90 -17.94
N LYS A 5 -6.22 -1.68 -18.12
CA LYS A 5 -5.54 -2.39 -17.03
C LYS A 5 -4.92 -1.42 -16.03
N GLU A 6 -4.26 -0.36 -16.50
CA GLU A 6 -3.71 0.69 -15.64
C GLU A 6 -4.79 1.40 -14.82
N ASN A 7 -5.93 1.73 -15.44
CA ASN A 7 -7.05 2.35 -14.75
C ASN A 7 -7.62 1.44 -13.64
N ILE A 8 -7.74 0.14 -13.90
CA ILE A 8 -8.17 -0.84 -12.88
C ILE A 8 -7.15 -0.89 -11.73
N LEU A 9 -5.86 -1.01 -12.04
CA LEU A 9 -4.80 -1.07 -11.04
C LEU A 9 -4.69 0.23 -10.22
N CYS A 10 -4.99 1.38 -10.81
CA CYS A 10 -5.04 2.67 -10.12
C CYS A 10 -6.25 2.75 -9.17
N SER A 11 -7.36 2.10 -9.53
CA SER A 11 -8.61 2.08 -8.79
C SER A 11 -8.64 1.07 -7.63
N HIS A 12 -7.55 0.32 -7.40
CA HIS A 12 -7.45 -0.57 -6.25
C HIS A 12 -7.63 0.21 -4.94
N SER A 13 -8.49 -0.32 -4.07
CA SER A 13 -8.89 0.35 -2.85
C SER A 13 -7.73 0.61 -1.89
N GLU A 14 -6.67 -0.21 -1.91
CA GLU A 14 -5.46 0.03 -1.11
C GLU A 14 -4.75 1.31 -1.53
N LYS A 15 -4.58 1.54 -2.84
CA LYS A 15 -3.90 2.75 -3.33
C LYS A 15 -4.70 4.01 -3.00
N LEU A 16 -6.03 3.94 -3.14
CA LEU A 16 -6.93 5.02 -2.75
C LEU A 16 -6.84 5.30 -1.23
N ALA A 17 -6.89 4.26 -0.40
CA ALA A 17 -6.79 4.39 1.05
C ALA A 17 -5.43 5.00 1.47
N ILE A 18 -4.32 4.58 0.84
CA ILE A 18 -2.99 5.18 1.09
C ILE A 18 -2.99 6.65 0.69
N ARG A 19 -3.49 6.99 -0.50
CA ARG A 19 -3.56 8.39 -0.98
C ARG A 19 -4.33 9.27 0.00
N PHE A 20 -5.53 8.86 0.40
CA PHE A 20 -6.32 9.62 1.37
C PHE A 20 -5.65 9.69 2.74
N GLY A 21 -5.01 8.61 3.18
CA GLY A 21 -4.20 8.60 4.40
C GLY A 21 -3.08 9.63 4.35
N ILE A 22 -2.36 9.73 3.23
CA ILE A 22 -1.27 10.71 3.06
C ILE A 22 -1.81 12.14 3.10
N ILE A 23 -2.89 12.43 2.36
CA ILE A 23 -3.45 13.78 2.23
C ILE A 23 -4.04 14.30 3.55
N ASN A 24 -4.70 13.43 4.32
CA ASN A 24 -5.50 13.85 5.48
C ASN A 24 -4.79 13.71 6.82
N THR A 25 -3.49 13.38 6.84
CA THR A 25 -2.76 13.23 8.10
C THR A 25 -1.39 13.88 8.03
N ASN A 26 -0.88 14.30 9.19
CA ASN A 26 0.40 14.99 9.28
C ASN A 26 1.56 14.13 8.74
N PRO A 27 2.60 14.75 8.16
CA PRO A 27 3.83 14.05 7.77
C PRO A 27 4.39 13.18 8.90
N GLY A 28 4.92 12.01 8.55
CA GLY A 28 5.46 11.05 9.52
C GLY A 28 4.42 10.19 10.25
N THR A 29 3.13 10.53 10.21
CA THR A 29 2.07 9.73 10.85
C THR A 29 2.03 8.31 10.23
N PRO A 30 1.95 7.22 10.98
CA PRO A 30 1.74 5.90 10.39
C PRO A 30 0.36 5.79 9.72
N ILE A 31 0.28 5.15 8.55
CA ILE A 31 -0.99 4.87 7.85
C ILE A 31 -1.36 3.41 8.10
N ARG A 32 -2.60 3.15 8.54
CA ARG A 32 -3.09 1.79 8.80
C ARG A 32 -4.28 1.47 7.90
N ILE A 33 -4.21 0.36 7.18
CA ILE A 33 -5.25 -0.10 6.24
C ILE A 33 -5.64 -1.52 6.60
N MET A 34 -6.94 -1.77 6.67
CA MET A 34 -7.50 -3.11 6.88
C MET A 34 -8.31 -3.51 5.66
N LYS A 35 -8.03 -4.70 5.13
CA LYS A 35 -8.79 -5.32 4.06
C LYS A 35 -9.05 -6.80 4.34
N ASN A 36 -10.08 -7.32 3.68
CA ASN A 36 -10.50 -8.73 3.82
C ASN A 36 -9.96 -9.63 2.70
N LEU A 37 -9.38 -9.07 1.64
CA LEU A 37 -8.74 -9.81 0.55
C LEU A 37 -7.23 -9.90 0.78
N ARG A 38 -6.52 -10.78 0.08
CA ARG A 38 -5.05 -10.77 0.02
C ARG A 38 -4.59 -9.55 -0.80
N VAL A 39 -3.47 -8.92 -0.44
CA VAL A 39 -2.88 -7.84 -1.26
C VAL A 39 -2.41 -8.42 -2.60
N CYS A 40 -2.67 -7.73 -3.71
CA CYS A 40 -2.11 -8.15 -5.00
C CYS A 40 -0.65 -7.67 -5.11
N ASN A 41 0.13 -8.32 -5.98
CA ASN A 41 1.53 -7.98 -6.20
C ASN A 41 1.74 -6.50 -6.56
N ASP A 42 0.86 -5.93 -7.38
CA ASP A 42 0.94 -4.52 -7.79
C ASP A 42 0.71 -3.56 -6.61
N CYS A 43 -0.34 -3.76 -5.80
CA CYS A 43 -0.58 -2.96 -4.59
C CYS A 43 0.55 -3.12 -3.58
N HIS A 44 1.11 -4.33 -3.44
CA HIS A 44 2.24 -4.58 -2.56
C HIS A 44 3.48 -3.78 -2.99
N ASN A 45 3.83 -3.82 -4.27
CA ASN A 45 4.98 -3.09 -4.82
C ASN A 45 4.76 -1.57 -4.76
N ALA A 46 3.56 -1.11 -5.14
CA ALA A 46 3.20 0.30 -5.02
C ALA A 46 3.34 0.80 -3.58
N THR A 47 2.81 0.07 -2.61
CA THR A 47 2.90 0.44 -1.18
C THR A 47 4.35 0.50 -0.71
N THR A 48 5.18 -0.44 -1.17
CA THR A 48 6.61 -0.45 -0.91
C THR A 48 7.26 0.84 -1.40
N PHE A 49 7.09 1.22 -2.66
CA PHE A 49 7.65 2.45 -3.21
C PHE A 49 7.10 3.70 -2.51
N ILE A 50 5.79 3.75 -2.26
CA ILE A 50 5.16 4.88 -1.58
C ILE A 50 5.78 5.06 -0.19
N SER A 51 5.98 4.01 0.60
CA SER A 51 6.59 4.10 1.94
C SER A 51 7.97 4.76 1.93
N LYS A 52 8.76 4.52 0.86
CA LYS A 52 10.09 5.13 0.67
C LYS A 52 9.97 6.61 0.29
N ILE A 53 9.08 6.93 -0.66
CA ILE A 53 8.90 8.29 -1.18
C ILE A 53 8.35 9.23 -0.10
N VAL A 54 7.32 8.79 0.61
CA VAL A 54 6.68 9.63 1.64
C VAL A 54 7.42 9.60 2.98
N GLY A 55 8.35 8.65 3.17
CA GLY A 55 9.07 8.47 4.43
C GLY A 55 8.17 8.07 5.60
N ARG A 56 7.09 7.34 5.34
CA ARG A 56 6.07 6.95 6.34
C ARG A 56 5.98 5.44 6.45
N GLU A 57 5.69 4.96 7.66
CA GLU A 57 5.28 3.57 7.85
C GLU A 57 3.83 3.39 7.36
N ILE A 58 3.62 2.38 6.53
CA ILE A 58 2.29 1.96 6.09
C ILE A 58 2.09 0.53 6.56
N ILE A 59 1.02 0.28 7.30
CA ILE A 59 0.68 -1.03 7.85
C ILE A 59 -0.60 -1.50 7.16
N VAL A 60 -0.51 -2.60 6.43
CA VAL A 60 -1.65 -3.20 5.72
C VAL A 60 -1.94 -4.56 6.33
N ARG A 61 -3.12 -4.71 6.93
CA ARG A 61 -3.66 -6.03 7.29
C ARG A 61 -4.47 -6.54 6.11
N ASP A 62 -4.07 -7.69 5.59
CA ASP A 62 -4.81 -8.40 4.54
C ASP A 62 -5.43 -9.71 5.06
N ALA A 63 -5.99 -10.53 4.17
CA ALA A 63 -6.60 -11.80 4.56
C ALA A 63 -5.64 -12.78 5.27
N ASN A 64 -4.35 -12.70 4.97
CA ASN A 64 -3.35 -13.68 5.36
C ASN A 64 -2.46 -13.18 6.51
N ARG A 65 -2.06 -11.90 6.48
CA ARG A 65 -1.02 -11.38 7.38
C ARG A 65 -1.04 -9.86 7.50
N PHE A 66 -0.16 -9.36 8.36
CA PHE A 66 0.22 -7.96 8.40
C PHE A 66 1.45 -7.71 7.54
N HIS A 67 1.39 -6.65 6.76
CA HIS A 67 2.49 -6.11 5.96
C HIS A 67 2.91 -4.78 6.58
N HIS A 68 4.14 -4.69 7.03
CA HIS A 68 4.74 -3.45 7.51
C HIS A 68 5.67 -2.91 6.43
N PHE A 69 5.25 -1.82 5.78
CA PHE A 69 6.02 -1.13 4.76
C PHE A 69 6.75 0.05 5.39
N LYS A 70 8.08 0.03 5.34
CA LYS A 70 8.94 1.09 5.88
C LYS A 70 10.20 1.21 5.05
N ALA A 71 10.57 2.44 4.69
CA ALA A 71 11.78 2.75 3.93
C ALA A 71 11.94 1.94 2.62
N GLY A 72 10.83 1.58 1.97
CA GLY A 72 10.88 0.80 0.72
C GLY A 72 11.05 -0.70 0.91
N LEU A 73 10.79 -1.22 2.11
CA LEU A 73 10.81 -2.65 2.41
C LEU A 73 9.51 -3.07 3.05
N CYS A 74 9.09 -4.31 2.80
CA CYS A 74 7.96 -4.94 3.46
C CYS A 74 8.45 -6.05 4.40
N SER A 75 7.83 -6.18 5.57
CA SER A 75 8.12 -7.26 6.54
C SER A 75 7.90 -8.68 5.99
N CYS A 76 7.16 -8.86 4.90
CA CYS A 76 6.97 -10.17 4.28
C CYS A 76 8.11 -10.60 3.35
N GLY A 77 9.15 -9.78 3.17
CA GLY A 77 10.27 -10.08 2.28
C GLY A 77 9.91 -10.12 0.79
N GLY A 78 8.77 -9.52 0.42
CA GLY A 78 8.31 -9.47 -0.98
C GLY A 78 7.42 -10.63 -1.42
N TYR A 79 6.87 -11.43 -0.50
CA TYR A 79 6.03 -12.60 -0.81
C TYR A 79 4.53 -12.32 -1.05
N TRP A 80 4.10 -11.04 -1.01
CA TRP A 80 2.73 -10.52 -1.19
C TRP A 80 1.59 -11.37 -0.57
#